data_AF-A0A7C7R9I0-F1
#
_entry.id   AF-A0A7C7R9I0-F1
#
_cell.length_a   1.000
_cell.length_b   1.000
_cell.length_c   1.000
_cell.angle_alpha   90.00
_cell.angle_beta   90.00
_cell.angle_gamma   90.00
#
_symmetry.space_group_name_H-M   'P 1'
#
loop_
_entity.id
_entity.type
_entity.pdbx_description
1 polymer ?
#
loop_
_entity_poly.entity_id
_entity_poly.type
_entity_poly.pdbx_seq_one_letter_code
_entity_poly.pdbx_strand_id
1 'polypeptide(L)'
;MDRGRKVWVWQAFTGVLLVILLGVHLLANHFLAGGLMTYEQVRAYLANPWVMMLEVIFLVTVTYHALLGVRAVILDLGLSAGAVKRMDTGLLVFGLLIVGYGLWIFSTLL
;
A
#
# COMPACT_ATOMS: atom_id res chain seq x y z
N MET A 1 0.48 8.79 -24.89
CA MET A 1 0.55 7.52 -24.13
C MET A 1 -0.85 7.00 -23.91
N ASP A 2 -1.14 5.79 -24.38
CA ASP A 2 -2.37 5.05 -24.09
C ASP A 2 -2.50 4.78 -22.58
N ARG A 3 -3.73 4.67 -22.09
CA ARG A 3 -4.03 4.53 -20.65
C ARG A 3 -3.50 3.22 -20.06
N GLY A 4 -3.52 2.14 -20.86
CA GLY A 4 -3.02 0.82 -20.46
C GLY A 4 -1.53 0.83 -20.16
N ARG A 5 -0.71 1.40 -21.06
CA ARG A 5 0.73 1.55 -20.84
C ARG A 5 1.07 2.33 -19.57
N LYS A 6 0.35 3.40 -19.26
CA LYS A 6 0.58 4.18 -18.02
C LYS A 6 0.33 3.33 -16.77
N VAL A 7 -0.78 2.58 -16.74
CA VAL A 7 -1.12 1.70 -15.61
C VAL A 7 -0.04 0.63 -15.41
N TRP A 8 0.44 0.02 -16.49
CA TRP A 8 1.51 -0.96 -16.42
C TRP A 8 2.83 -0.37 -15.88
N VAL A 9 3.24 0.81 -16.35
CA VAL A 9 4.46 1.48 -15.86
C VAL A 9 4.36 1.73 -14.36
N TRP A 10 3.21 2.23 -13.88
CA TRP A 10 2.99 2.47 -12.46
C TRP A 10 2.94 1.18 -11.64
N GLN A 11 2.37 0.10 -12.17
CA GLN A 11 2.37 -1.21 -11.51
C GLN A 11 3.80 -1.74 -11.34
N ALA A 12 4.60 -1.68 -12.40
CA ALA A 12 6.00 -2.13 -12.37
C ALA A 12 6.84 -1.28 -11.41
N PHE A 13 6.73 0.04 -11.50
CA PHE A 13 7.44 0.97 -10.62
C PHE A 13 7.10 0.74 -9.15
N THR A 14 5.81 0.69 -8.81
CA THR A 14 5.39 0.44 -7.43
C THR A 14 5.74 -0.97 -6.97
N GLY A 15 5.82 -1.97 -7.85
CA GLY A 15 6.29 -3.32 -7.51
C GLY A 15 7.76 -3.33 -7.10
N VAL A 16 8.63 -2.67 -7.86
CA VAL A 16 10.05 -2.53 -7.50
C VAL A 16 10.21 -1.76 -6.19
N LEU A 17 9.48 -0.65 -6.04
CA LEU A 17 9.48 0.13 -4.80
C LEU A 17 8.99 -0.71 -3.62
N LEU A 18 7.97 -1.53 -3.82
CA LEU A 18 7.41 -2.40 -2.80
C LEU A 18 8.40 -3.46 -2.32
N VAL A 19 9.20 -4.04 -3.21
CA VAL A 19 10.27 -5.00 -2.82
C VAL A 19 11.23 -4.36 -1.80
N ILE A 20 11.61 -3.11 -2.03
CA ILE A 20 12.51 -2.37 -1.13
C ILE A 20 11.81 -2.05 0.20
N LEU A 21 10.63 -1.43 0.13
CA LEU A 21 9.90 -0.97 1.32
C LEU A 21 9.45 -2.15 2.22
N LEU A 22 8.87 -3.19 1.61
CA LEU A 22 8.49 -4.41 2.32
C LEU A 22 9.72 -5.11 2.91
N GLY A 23 10.84 -5.16 2.16
CA GLY A 23 12.08 -5.74 2.65
C GLY A 23 12.59 -5.04 3.91
N VAL A 24 12.62 -3.71 3.90
CA VAL A 24 13.01 -2.90 5.08
C VAL A 24 12.03 -3.11 6.23
N HIS A 25 10.72 -3.10 5.96
CA HIS A 25 9.68 -3.30 6.99
C HIS A 25 9.81 -4.68 7.65
N LEU A 26 9.94 -5.75 6.85
CA LEU A 26 10.11 -7.11 7.37
C LEU A 26 11.42 -7.24 8.16
N LEU A 27 12.53 -6.72 7.63
CA LEU A 27 13.82 -6.77 8.31
C LEU A 27 13.75 -6.08 9.68
N ALA A 28 13.27 -4.84 9.73
CA ALA A 28 13.20 -4.07 10.96
C ALA A 28 12.22 -4.70 11.97
N ASN A 29 10.97 -4.93 11.56
CA ASN A 29 9.88 -5.25 12.48
C ASN A 29 9.72 -6.74 12.78
N HIS A 30 10.26 -7.64 11.94
CA HIS A 30 10.12 -9.09 12.15
C HIS A 30 11.44 -9.81 12.43
N PHE A 31 12.56 -9.36 11.85
CA PHE A 31 13.86 -10.04 12.04
C PHE A 31 14.74 -9.37 13.09
N LEU A 32 14.85 -8.04 13.07
CA LEU A 32 15.69 -7.29 14.02
C LEU A 32 14.98 -6.98 15.35
N ALA A 33 13.65 -6.85 15.33
CA ALA A 33 12.86 -6.68 16.54
C ALA A 33 12.90 -7.89 17.51
N GLY A 34 13.39 -9.05 17.05
CA GLY A 34 13.50 -10.26 17.87
C GLY A 34 12.17 -10.97 18.14
N GLY A 35 11.12 -10.65 17.38
CA GLY A 35 9.78 -11.20 17.54
C GLY A 35 8.69 -10.17 17.27
N LEU A 36 7.46 -10.45 17.74
CA LEU A 36 6.37 -9.48 17.67
C LEU A 36 6.68 -8.27 18.57
N MET A 37 6.61 -7.07 18.00
CA MET A 37 6.75 -5.85 18.76
C MET A 37 5.55 -5.64 19.68
N THR A 38 5.81 -5.20 20.90
CA THR A 38 4.79 -4.69 21.82
C THR A 38 4.29 -3.32 21.39
N TYR A 39 3.15 -2.88 21.93
CA TYR A 39 2.59 -1.54 21.65
C TYR A 39 3.62 -0.42 21.89
N GLU A 40 4.34 -0.46 23.02
CA GLU A 40 5.35 0.55 23.36
C GLU A 40 6.52 0.56 22.38
N GLN A 41 6.95 -0.61 21.92
CA GLN A 41 8.00 -0.72 20.91
C GLN A 41 7.56 -0.13 19.57
N VAL A 42 6.30 -0.35 19.16
CA VAL A 42 5.75 0.25 17.93
C VAL A 42 5.68 1.76 18.05
N ARG A 43 5.20 2.30 19.19
CA ARG A 43 5.20 3.76 19.41
C ARG A 43 6.60 4.35 19.35
N ALA A 44 7.57 3.75 20.04
CA ALA A 44 8.95 4.21 20.02
C ALA A 44 9.57 4.15 18.62
N TYR A 45 9.25 3.12 17.83
CA TYR A 45 9.69 2.99 16.45
C TYR A 45 9.10 4.09 15.55
N LEU A 46 7.78 4.31 15.64
CA LEU A 46 7.06 5.33 14.86
C LEU A 46 7.35 6.76 15.30
N ALA A 47 7.84 6.99 16.52
CA ALA A 47 8.26 8.31 16.99
C ALA A 47 9.46 8.87 16.20
N ASN A 48 10.21 8.01 15.49
CA ASN A 48 11.22 8.48 14.54
C ASN A 48 10.53 9.00 13.25
N PRO A 49 10.66 10.29 12.91
CA PRO A 49 9.95 10.88 11.76
C PRO A 49 10.33 10.24 10.42
N TRP A 50 11.55 9.71 10.28
CA TRP A 50 11.98 9.01 9.07
C TRP A 50 11.31 7.65 8.92
N VAL A 51 11.13 6.94 10.04
CA VAL A 51 10.40 5.67 10.07
C VAL A 51 8.93 5.92 9.75
N MET A 52 8.30 6.91 10.40
CA MET A 52 6.92 7.29 10.10
C MET A 52 6.73 7.61 8.62
N MET A 53 7.64 8.40 8.03
CA MET A 53 7.61 8.72 6.60
C MET A 53 7.70 7.45 5.74
N LEU A 54 8.62 6.53 6.05
CA LEU A 54 8.78 5.28 5.31
C LEU A 54 7.54 4.38 5.41
N GLU A 55 6.94 4.25 6.59
CA GLU A 55 5.72 3.45 6.80
C GLU A 55 4.51 4.07 6.07
N VAL A 56 4.39 5.40 6.02
CA VAL A 56 3.37 6.09 5.22
C VAL A 56 3.59 5.86 3.71
N ILE A 57 4.82 5.99 3.22
CA ILE A 57 5.15 5.72 1.81
C ILE A 57 4.85 4.26 1.48
N PHE A 58 5.19 3.34 2.39
CA PHE A 58 4.90 1.91 2.25
C PHE A 58 3.40 1.64 2.18
N LEU A 59 2.60 2.17 3.11
CA LEU A 59 1.14 2.05 3.12
C LEU A 59 0.51 2.49 1.79
N VAL A 60 0.91 3.66 1.28
CA VAL A 60 0.37 4.17 0.00
C VAL A 60 0.83 3.30 -1.16
N THR A 61 2.11 2.90 -1.19
CA THR A 61 2.70 2.10 -2.28
C THR A 61 2.06 0.71 -2.35
N VAL A 62 1.97 0.00 -1.23
CA VAL A 62 1.40 -1.35 -1.18
C VAL A 62 -0.08 -1.34 -1.56
N THR A 63 -0.84 -0.36 -1.06
CA THR A 63 -2.26 -0.21 -1.38
C THR A 63 -2.45 0.04 -2.87
N TYR A 64 -1.70 0.99 -3.43
CA TYR A 64 -1.79 1.32 -4.85
C TYR A 64 -1.43 0.12 -5.75
N HIS A 65 -0.30 -0.55 -5.47
CA HIS A 65 0.17 -1.71 -6.21
C HIS A 65 -0.83 -2.87 -6.16
N ALA A 66 -1.37 -3.16 -4.98
CA ALA A 66 -2.35 -4.22 -4.78
C ALA A 66 -3.64 -3.96 -5.56
N LEU A 67 -4.18 -2.73 -5.51
CA LEU A 67 -5.42 -2.39 -6.20
C LEU A 67 -5.28 -2.42 -7.72
N LEU A 68 -4.14 -1.98 -8.26
CA LEU A 68 -3.85 -2.12 -9.69
C LEU A 68 -3.71 -3.59 -10.11
N GLY A 69 -3.10 -4.44 -9.26
CA GLY A 69 -3.02 -5.87 -9.50
C GLY A 69 -4.39 -6.56 -9.50
N VAL A 70 -5.21 -6.28 -8.48
CA VAL A 70 -6.60 -6.75 -8.39
C VAL A 70 -7.41 -6.30 -9.61
N ARG A 71 -7.27 -5.02 -10.01
CA ARG A 71 -7.90 -4.48 -11.21
C ARG A 71 -7.52 -5.29 -12.45
N ALA A 72 -6.24 -5.62 -12.63
CA ALA A 72 -5.77 -6.39 -13.78
C ALA A 72 -6.43 -7.77 -13.82
N VAL A 73 -6.42 -8.51 -12.70
CA VAL A 73 -7.04 -9.84 -12.58
C VAL A 73 -8.55 -9.79 -12.90
N ILE A 74 -9.27 -8.80 -12.37
CA ILE A 74 -10.71 -8.69 -12.59
C ILE A 74 -11.04 -8.34 -14.05
N LEU A 75 -10.22 -7.53 -14.72
CA LEU A 75 -10.42 -7.20 -16.14
C LEU A 75 -10.30 -8.42 -17.05
N ASP A 76 -9.47 -9.40 -16.69
CA ASP A 76 -9.33 -10.66 -17.42
C ASP A 76 -10.60 -11.53 -17.37
N LEU A 77 -11.59 -11.19 -16.52
CA LEU A 77 -12.88 -11.89 -16.42
C LEU A 77 -13.91 -11.44 -17.47
N GLY A 78 -13.57 -10.51 -18.37
CA GLY A 78 -14.46 -10.12 -19.47
C GLY A 78 -15.64 -9.23 -19.07
N LEU A 79 -15.45 -8.34 -18.09
CA LEU A 79 -16.50 -7.44 -17.59
C LEU A 79 -17.02 -6.45 -18.64
N SER A 80 -18.30 -6.08 -18.54
CA SER A 80 -18.89 -4.99 -19.32
C SER A 80 -18.29 -3.62 -18.94
N ALA A 81 -18.32 -2.65 -19.86
CA ALA A 81 -17.78 -1.31 -19.61
C ALA A 81 -18.40 -0.61 -18.37
N GLY A 82 -19.69 -0.85 -18.12
CA GLY A 82 -20.38 -0.33 -16.93
C GLY A 82 -19.88 -0.98 -15.63
N ALA A 83 -19.62 -2.29 -15.64
CA ALA A 83 -19.07 -3.01 -14.51
C ALA A 83 -17.63 -2.57 -14.21
N VAL A 84 -16.80 -2.38 -15.25
CA VAL A 84 -15.43 -1.86 -15.11
C VAL A 84 -15.41 -0.49 -14.44
N LYS A 85 -16.30 0.43 -14.84
CA LYS A 85 -16.36 1.77 -14.24
C LYS A 85 -16.74 1.73 -12.75
N ARG A 86 -17.69 0.88 -12.38
CA ARG A 86 -18.10 0.69 -10.98
C ARG A 86 -16.98 0.07 -10.15
N MET A 87 -16.29 -0.94 -10.70
CA MET A 87 -15.12 -1.56 -10.09
C MET A 87 -14.00 -0.52 -9.87
N ASP A 88 -13.64 0.25 -10.89
CA ASP A 88 -12.60 1.29 -10.78
C ASP A 88 -12.93 2.31 -9.66
N THR A 89 -14.19 2.71 -9.57
CA THR A 89 -14.67 3.61 -8.49
C THR A 89 -14.59 2.93 -7.12
N GLY A 90 -15.02 1.66 -7.03
CA GLY A 90 -14.97 0.88 -5.80
C GLY A 90 -13.55 0.68 -5.29
N LEU A 91 -12.61 0.32 -6.17
CA LEU A 91 -11.19 0.18 -5.81
C LEU A 91 -10.60 1.52 -5.34
N LEU A 92 -10.94 2.64 -5.99
CA LEU A 92 -10.50 3.97 -5.56
C LEU A 92 -10.99 4.31 -4.15
N VAL A 93 -12.31 4.18 -3.90
CA VAL A 93 -12.89 4.45 -2.58
C VAL A 93 -12.27 3.55 -1.52
N PHE A 94 -12.13 2.25 -1.82
CA PHE A 94 -11.53 1.30 -0.92
C PHE A 94 -10.07 1.64 -0.59
N GLY A 95 -9.27 2.03 -1.58
CA GLY A 95 -7.91 2.50 -1.36
C GLY A 95 -7.82 3.75 -0.49
N LEU A 96 -8.70 4.73 -0.72
CA LEU A 96 -8.79 5.94 0.10
C LEU A 96 -9.18 5.60 1.56
N LEU A 97 -10.07 4.63 1.77
CA LEU A 97 -10.44 4.17 3.11
C LEU A 97 -9.27 3.48 3.80
N ILE A 98 -8.53 2.59 3.12
CA ILE A 98 -7.34 1.93 3.68
C ILE A 98 -6.29 2.96 4.10
N VAL A 99 -5.94 3.88 3.18
CA VAL A 99 -4.91 4.90 3.44
C VAL A 99 -5.38 5.84 4.56
N GLY A 100 -6.62 6.34 4.49
CA GLY A 100 -7.18 7.23 5.50
C GLY A 100 -7.23 6.58 6.88
N TYR A 101 -7.64 5.31 6.95
CA TYR A 101 -7.66 4.55 8.20
C TYR A 101 -6.25 4.30 8.75
N GLY A 102 -5.29 3.94 7.92
CA GLY A 102 -3.90 3.77 8.34
C GLY A 102 -3.27 5.06 8.84
N LEU A 103 -3.49 6.18 8.15
CA LEU A 103 -3.05 7.51 8.60
C LEU A 103 -3.71 7.92 9.92
N TRP A 104 -4.99 7.62 10.09
CA TRP A 104 -5.69 7.85 11.36
C TRP A 104 -5.06 7.02 12.49
N ILE A 105 -4.77 5.73 12.27
CA ILE A 105 -4.05 4.91 13.26
C ILE A 105 -2.69 5.51 13.60
N PHE A 106 -1.89 5.90 12.61
CA PHE A 106 -0.58 6.51 12.88
C PHE A 106 -0.70 7.77 13.73
N SER A 107 -1.75 8.58 13.55
CA SER A 107 -1.98 9.76 14.39
C SER A 107 -2.34 9.46 15.83
N THR A 108 -2.86 8.27 16.15
CA THR A 108 -3.18 7.86 17.54
C THR A 108 -2.00 7.17 18.25
N LEU A 109 -0.93 6.87 17.52
CA LEU A 109 0.28 6.22 18.03
C LEU A 109 1.42 7.20 18.35
N LEU A 110 1.26 8.47 17.96
CA LEU A 110 2.18 9.58 18.23
C LEU A 110 1.87 10.30 19.54
#